data_AF-A0A8S4PCI2-F1
#
_entry.id   AF-A0A8S4PCI2-F1
#
_cell.length_a   1.000
_cell.length_b   1.000
_cell.length_c   1.000
_cell.angle_alpha   90.00
_cell.angle_beta   90.00
_cell.angle_gamma   90.00
#
_symmetry.space_group_name_H-M   'P 1'
#
loop_
_entity.id
_entity.type
_entity.pdbx_description
1 polymer ?
#
loop_
_entity_poly.entity_id
_entity_poly.type
_entity_poly.pdbx_seq_one_letter_code
_entity_poly.pdbx_strand_id
1 'polypeptide(L)'
;GWTEDESFGAQRLKGCNPSVIRQCQQIPDKFAVTAEIVEPFLEGKTLEECLSNKKIYIIDYEILDRVMQNDDRYLCAPLGLFYVNSRGKLLPIAIQLEQT
;
A
#
# COMPACT_ATOMS: atom_id res chain seq x y z
N GLY A 1 10.82 -6.77 -13.52
CA GLY A 1 12.03 -6.98 -12.71
C GLY A 1 11.84 -6.42 -11.30
N TRP A 2 12.78 -6.65 -10.37
CA TRP A 2 12.58 -6.31 -8.95
C TRP A 2 12.43 -4.81 -8.65
N THR A 3 12.91 -3.94 -9.53
CA THR A 3 12.81 -2.47 -9.43
C THR A 3 11.53 -1.89 -10.06
N GLU A 4 10.65 -2.72 -10.63
CA GLU A 4 9.43 -2.26 -11.29
C GLU A 4 8.22 -2.31 -10.35
N ASP A 5 7.43 -1.24 -10.34
CA ASP A 5 6.19 -1.12 -9.58
C ASP A 5 5.18 -2.21 -9.90
N GLU A 6 5.03 -2.57 -11.19
CA GLU A 6 4.17 -3.69 -11.61
C GLU A 6 4.62 -5.01 -10.97
N SER A 7 5.93 -5.25 -10.89
CA SER A 7 6.48 -6.46 -10.29
C SER A 7 6.32 -6.45 -8.77
N PHE A 8 6.56 -5.30 -8.11
CA PHE A 8 6.35 -5.12 -6.68
C PHE A 8 4.89 -5.35 -6.28
N GLY A 9 3.94 -4.74 -7.00
CA GLY A 9 2.51 -4.93 -6.77
C GLY A 9 2.05 -6.37 -7.04
N ALA A 10 2.51 -7.00 -8.13
CA ALA A 10 2.15 -8.39 -8.46
C ALA A 10 2.53 -9.39 -7.35
N GLN A 11 3.64 -9.17 -6.63
CA GLN A 11 4.06 -10.03 -5.52
C GLN A 11 3.05 -10.05 -4.35
N ARG A 12 2.21 -9.03 -4.19
CA ARG A 12 1.17 -9.00 -3.14
C ARG A 12 0.02 -9.96 -3.44
N LEU A 13 -0.13 -10.40 -4.68
CA LEU A 13 -1.21 -11.28 -5.12
C LEU A 13 -0.71 -12.67 -5.52
N LYS A 14 0.50 -12.75 -6.07
CA LYS A 14 1.06 -13.97 -6.67
C LYS A 14 2.42 -14.37 -6.08
N GLY A 15 2.93 -13.61 -5.12
CA GLY A 15 4.17 -13.93 -4.42
C GLY A 15 3.98 -14.92 -3.29
N CYS A 16 5.00 -15.07 -2.45
CA CYS A 16 5.02 -16.08 -1.38
C CYS A 16 4.07 -15.78 -0.20
N ASN A 17 3.62 -14.53 -0.03
CA ASN A 17 2.68 -14.15 1.04
C ASN A 17 1.55 -13.24 0.50
N PRO A 18 0.51 -13.82 -0.13
CA PRO A 18 -0.60 -13.06 -0.69
C PRO A 18 -1.73 -12.77 0.31
N SER A 19 -1.50 -12.93 1.62
CA SER A 19 -2.58 -12.92 2.63
C SER A 19 -2.87 -11.56 3.27
N VAL A 20 -1.97 -10.59 3.15
CA VAL A 20 -2.03 -9.31 3.89
C VAL A 20 -2.84 -8.24 3.17
N ILE A 21 -2.86 -8.27 1.83
CA ILE A 21 -3.50 -7.22 1.04
C ILE A 21 -5.03 -7.30 1.15
N ARG A 22 -5.65 -6.14 1.36
CA ARG A 22 -7.10 -5.99 1.44
C ARG A 22 -7.59 -4.75 0.71
N GLN A 23 -8.85 -4.76 0.30
CA GLN A 23 -9.48 -3.58 -0.29
C GLN A 23 -9.57 -2.46 0.77
N CYS A 24 -9.20 -1.23 0.38
CA CYS A 24 -9.17 -0.07 1.26
C CYS A 24 -10.48 0.72 1.12
N GLN A 25 -11.36 0.66 2.13
CA GLN A 25 -12.63 1.39 2.12
C GLN A 25 -12.46 2.87 2.49
N GLN A 26 -11.51 3.13 3.38
CA GLN A 26 -11.12 4.47 3.82
C GLN A 26 -9.63 4.45 4.16
N ILE A 27 -8.93 5.57 3.93
CA ILE A 27 -7.53 5.72 4.35
C ILE A 27 -7.49 5.73 5.88
N PRO A 28 -6.65 4.90 6.54
CA PRO A 28 -6.51 4.94 7.99
C PRO A 28 -5.95 6.28 8.47
N ASP A 29 -6.44 6.81 9.58
CA ASP A 29 -5.99 8.10 10.15
C ASP A 29 -4.48 8.12 10.47
N LYS A 30 -3.91 6.95 10.82
CA LYS A 30 -2.48 6.76 11.07
C LYS A 30 -1.61 6.79 9.80
N PHE A 31 -2.23 6.78 8.62
CA PHE A 31 -1.54 6.83 7.34
C PHE A 31 -1.60 8.25 6.82
N ALA A 32 -0.47 8.97 6.85
CA ALA A 32 -0.37 10.38 6.47
C ALA A 32 -0.42 10.61 4.94
N VAL A 33 -1.35 9.95 4.26
CA VAL A 33 -1.60 10.09 2.82
C VAL A 33 -2.75 11.05 2.61
N THR A 34 -2.50 12.10 1.82
CA THR A 34 -3.52 13.04 1.35
C THR A 34 -3.84 12.80 -0.12
N ALA A 35 -4.99 13.30 -0.59
CA ALA A 35 -5.41 13.17 -1.99
C ALA A 35 -4.35 13.75 -2.95
N GLU A 36 -3.76 14.90 -2.60
CA GLU A 36 -2.75 15.59 -3.40
C GLU A 36 -1.50 14.74 -3.64
N ILE A 37 -1.15 13.86 -2.69
CA ILE A 37 -0.01 12.96 -2.81
C ILE A 37 -0.29 11.84 -3.82
N VAL A 38 -1.51 11.32 -3.86
CA VAL A 38 -1.81 10.08 -4.59
C VAL A 38 -2.51 10.27 -5.92
N GLU A 39 -3.33 11.31 -6.08
CA GLU A 39 -4.08 11.60 -7.30
C GLU A 39 -3.25 11.69 -8.58
N PRO A 40 -1.98 12.19 -8.58
CA PRO A 40 -1.11 12.12 -9.75
C PRO A 40 -0.90 10.70 -10.30
N PHE A 41 -1.11 9.67 -9.48
CA PHE A 41 -0.96 8.25 -9.85
C PHE A 41 -2.28 7.54 -10.19
N LEU A 42 -3.42 8.25 -10.16
CA LEU A 42 -4.77 7.67 -10.33
C LEU A 42 -5.36 7.82 -11.74
N GLU A 43 -4.51 8.12 -12.74
CA GLU A 43 -4.92 8.26 -14.15
C GLU A 43 -6.05 9.31 -14.33
N GLY A 44 -5.95 10.44 -13.62
CA GLY A 44 -6.90 11.55 -13.71
C GLY A 44 -8.21 11.39 -12.93
N LYS A 45 -8.29 10.40 -12.02
CA LYS A 45 -9.43 10.20 -11.11
C LYS A 45 -9.11 10.76 -9.72
N THR A 46 -10.13 11.12 -8.96
CA THR A 46 -9.94 11.50 -7.55
C THR A 46 -9.71 10.28 -6.67
N LEU A 47 -9.17 10.51 -5.47
CA LEU A 47 -9.02 9.44 -4.48
C LEU A 47 -10.37 8.84 -4.09
N GLU A 48 -11.40 9.67 -3.89
CA GLU A 48 -12.76 9.24 -3.52
C GLU A 48 -13.40 8.38 -4.60
N GLU A 49 -13.25 8.75 -5.88
CA GLU A 49 -13.73 7.95 -7.00
C GLU A 49 -13.06 6.57 -7.01
N CYS A 50 -11.76 6.51 -6.76
CA CYS A 50 -11.02 5.25 -6.72
C CYS A 50 -11.41 4.38 -5.51
N LEU A 51 -11.66 4.98 -4.35
CA LEU A 51 -12.15 4.27 -3.15
C LEU A 51 -13.55 3.69 -3.40
N SER A 52 -14.48 4.50 -3.92
CA SER A 52 -15.85 4.11 -4.23
C SER A 52 -15.91 2.98 -5.26
N ASN A 53 -15.05 3.05 -6.28
CA ASN A 53 -14.93 2.02 -7.31
C ASN A 53 -14.09 0.79 -6.89
N LYS A 54 -13.71 0.68 -5.61
CA LYS A 54 -12.92 -0.44 -5.05
C LYS A 54 -11.60 -0.66 -5.78
N LYS A 55 -10.95 0.43 -6.21
CA LYS A 55 -9.65 0.42 -6.91
C LYS A 55 -8.45 0.62 -6.00
N ILE A 56 -8.67 1.04 -4.76
CA ILE A 56 -7.61 1.24 -3.76
C ILE A 56 -7.52 0.03 -2.83
N TYR A 57 -6.28 -0.40 -2.57
CA TYR A 57 -5.94 -1.52 -1.70
C TYR A 57 -4.85 -1.10 -0.72
N ILE A 58 -4.80 -1.78 0.41
CA ILE A 58 -3.86 -1.47 1.48
C ILE A 58 -3.23 -2.75 2.03
N ILE A 59 -1.96 -2.64 2.43
CA ILE A 59 -1.29 -3.56 3.35
C ILE A 59 -0.95 -2.77 4.62
N ASP A 60 -1.15 -3.39 5.77
CA ASP A 60 -0.89 -2.79 7.07
C ASP A 60 -0.17 -3.81 7.95
N TYR A 61 1.10 -3.54 8.25
CA TYR A 61 1.95 -4.40 9.06
C TYR A 61 2.03 -3.95 10.52
N GLU A 62 0.96 -3.39 11.08
CA GLU A 62 0.88 -3.01 12.51
C GLU A 62 1.32 -4.13 13.47
N ILE A 63 1.15 -5.39 13.09
CA ILE A 63 1.61 -6.54 13.89
C ILE A 63 3.13 -6.52 14.15
N LEU A 64 3.92 -5.91 13.27
CA LEU A 64 5.38 -5.82 13.40
C LEU A 64 5.82 -4.74 14.40
N ASP A 65 4.97 -3.75 14.69
CA ASP A 65 5.25 -2.64 15.60
C ASP A 65 5.46 -3.11 17.06
N ARG A 66 4.94 -4.30 17.39
CA ARG A 66 5.02 -4.91 18.71
C ARG A 66 6.16 -5.93 18.85
N VAL A 67 6.94 -6.13 17.81
CA VAL A 67 8.02 -7.13 17.80
C VAL A 67 9.27 -6.50 18.42
N MET A 68 9.80 -7.15 19.46
CA MET A 68 11.06 -6.74 20.06
C MET A 68 12.19 -6.82 19.03
N GLN A 69 12.92 -5.71 18.88
CA GLN A 69 14.09 -5.64 18.03
C GLN A 69 15.31 -6.15 18.81
N ASN A 70 16.21 -6.85 18.11
CA ASN A 70 17.53 -7.16 18.65
C ASN A 70 18.46 -5.96 18.41
N ASP A 71 19.43 -5.74 19.28
CA ASP A 71 20.26 -4.52 19.31
C ASP A 71 20.99 -4.18 17.99
N ASP A 72 21.14 -5.14 17.06
CA ASP A 72 21.83 -4.96 15.77
C ASP A 72 20.92 -5.00 14.53
N ARG A 73 19.58 -5.03 14.68
CA ARG A 73 18.65 -5.15 13.54
C ARG A 73 17.46 -4.22 13.66
N TYR A 74 17.19 -3.53 12.56
CA TYR A 74 16.02 -2.67 12.42
C TYR A 74 14.87 -3.42 11.77
N LEU A 75 13.66 -3.23 12.30
CA LEU A 75 12.41 -3.70 11.74
C LEU A 75 11.44 -2.52 11.66
N CYS A 76 10.83 -2.34 10.49
CA CYS A 76 9.76 -1.36 10.28
C CYS A 76 8.39 -2.03 10.39
N ALA A 77 7.35 -1.23 10.66
CA ALA A 77 5.95 -1.66 10.62
C ALA A 77 5.18 -0.89 9.54
N PRO A 78 5.40 -1.19 8.24
CA PRO A 78 4.94 -0.31 7.18
C PRO A 78 3.45 -0.40 6.85
N LEU A 79 2.94 0.70 6.31
CA LEU A 79 1.69 0.76 5.55
C LEU A 79 2.00 1.01 4.08
N GLY A 80 1.30 0.31 3.20
CA GLY A 80 1.43 0.48 1.75
C GLY A 80 0.08 0.64 1.08
N LEU A 81 -0.08 1.68 0.27
CA LEU A 81 -1.28 1.94 -0.52
C LEU A 81 -1.04 1.54 -1.98
N PHE A 82 -2.05 0.96 -2.60
CA PHE A 82 -1.99 0.47 -3.97
C PHE A 82 -3.23 0.87 -4.76
N TYR A 83 -3.05 1.10 -6.06
CA TYR A 83 -4.12 1.37 -7.02
C TYR A 83 -4.14 0.31 -8.12
N VAL A 84 -5.35 -0.12 -8.51
CA VAL A 84 -5.55 -0.95 -9.70
C VAL A 84 -5.81 -0.06 -10.91
N ASN A 85 -4.82 0.04 -11.78
CA ASN A 85 -4.87 0.89 -12.97
C ASN A 85 -5.85 0.38 -14.04
N SER A 86 -6.03 1.18 -15.10
CA SER A 86 -6.87 0.85 -16.25
C SER A 86 -6.52 -0.47 -16.96
N ARG A 87 -5.25 -0.89 -16.86
CA ARG A 87 -4.73 -2.17 -17.40
C ARG A 87 -4.92 -3.35 -16.43
N GLY A 88 -5.58 -3.15 -15.29
CA GLY A 88 -5.81 -4.18 -14.26
C GLY A 88 -4.55 -4.55 -13.50
N LYS A 89 -3.52 -3.69 -13.48
CA LYS A 89 -2.29 -3.87 -12.72
C LYS A 89 -2.40 -3.19 -11.36
N LEU A 90 -1.98 -3.90 -10.32
CA LEU A 90 -1.85 -3.34 -8.98
C LEU A 90 -0.50 -2.63 -8.87
N LEU A 91 -0.51 -1.34 -8.57
CA LEU A 91 0.69 -0.49 -8.47
C LEU A 91 0.78 0.14 -7.08
N PRO A 92 1.95 0.18 -6.43
CA PRO A 92 2.15 0.98 -5.23
C PRO A 92 1.99 2.47 -5.55
N ILE A 93 1.34 3.23 -4.67
CA ILE A 93 1.16 4.69 -4.82
C ILE A 93 1.61 5.47 -3.58
N ALA A 94 1.71 4.83 -2.41
CA ALA A 94 2.26 5.43 -1.21
C ALA A 94 2.81 4.36 -0.26
N ILE A 95 3.88 4.67 0.47
CA ILE A 95 4.46 3.82 1.50
C ILE A 95 4.83 4.69 2.70
N GLN A 96 4.40 4.29 3.90
CA GLN A 96 4.85 4.83 5.18
C GLN A 96 5.56 3.70 5.92
N LEU A 97 6.77 3.95 6.43
CA LEU A 97 7.60 2.89 7.03
C LEU A 97 7.18 2.53 8.46
N GLU A 98 6.65 3.50 9.19
CA GLU A 98 6.25 3.35 10.59
C GLU A 98 4.74 3.54 10.77
N GLN A 99 4.21 3.12 11.92
CA GLN A 99 2.79 3.26 12.25
C GLN A 99 2.40 4.66 12.75
N THR A 100 3.38 5.45 13.21
CA THR A 100 3.22 6.82 13.75
C THR A 100 4.43 7.68 13.40
#